data_AF-A0A9P7AWT6-F1
#
_entry.id   AF-A0A9P7AWT6-F1
#
_cell.length_a   1.000
_cell.length_b   1.000
_cell.length_c   1.000
_cell.angle_alpha   90.00
_cell.angle_beta   90.00
_cell.angle_gamma   90.00
#
_symmetry.space_group_name_H-M   'P 1'
#
loop_
_entity.id
_entity.type
_entity.pdbx_description
1 polymer ?
#
loop_
_entity_poly.entity_id
_entity_poly.type
_entity_poly.pdbx_seq_one_letter_code
_entity_poly.pdbx_strand_id
1 'polypeptide(L)'
;MTRWGLKIRALGVWDTLIVVTGALGIPVDWEKKNVKEFSFVNTKVARHVQHAFQALALDEHRRLFTPTLWEQPNGAHHLKKLKQCWFPGVHSNIGGSYPDAGLSNITLAWMISQLEDSDGGILAFNHEYLDQVQDWNMQGYTKRDEPIRSWGMGRIYDSASPNSVLTAAQGINPILRTPGEYCQIDLKTGLQDKNRPLLNTNEYIHRCVRVRWENGGLATEDDPPNATAKVINTVTDGVMKFKEKFLHTDIPPPRDPKPAGLYQSPALANYQLQVSKSVRIEINYPNPTPEDVYWRAKERNGGLPEDQLGRTEMRLLTRMGSKITAPKHS
;
A
#
# COMPACT_ATOMS: atom_id res chain seq x y z
N MET A 1 19.30 -20.17 26.27
CA MET A 1 18.85 -21.40 25.57
C MET A 1 18.21 -20.99 24.26
N THR A 2 18.84 -21.28 23.11
CA THR A 2 18.22 -21.13 21.79
C THR A 2 17.58 -22.47 21.40
N ARG A 3 16.29 -22.47 21.04
CA ARG A 3 15.53 -23.68 20.71
C ARG A 3 15.26 -23.67 19.20
N TRP A 4 15.86 -24.62 18.49
CA TRP A 4 15.71 -24.77 17.04
C TRP A 4 14.39 -25.47 16.68
N GLY A 5 13.86 -25.21 15.48
CA GLY A 5 12.69 -25.89 14.95
C GLY A 5 11.35 -25.50 15.58
N LEU A 6 11.28 -24.36 16.28
CA LEU A 6 10.02 -23.84 16.78
C LEU A 6 9.09 -23.49 15.62
N LYS A 7 7.84 -23.93 15.73
CA LYS A 7 6.79 -23.60 14.75
C LYS A 7 6.37 -22.14 14.94
N ILE A 8 6.37 -21.40 13.84
CA ILE A 8 5.87 -20.03 13.77
C ILE A 8 4.45 -20.10 13.21
N ARG A 9 3.44 -19.79 14.03
CA ARG A 9 2.03 -19.83 13.59
C ARG A 9 1.76 -18.79 12.50
N ALA A 10 2.17 -17.55 12.69
CA ALA A 10 2.03 -16.52 11.66
C ALA A 10 3.25 -15.62 11.59
N LEU A 11 3.54 -15.14 10.38
CA LEU A 11 4.50 -14.09 10.08
C LEU A 11 3.77 -13.02 9.27
N GLY A 12 3.54 -11.85 9.87
CA GLY A 12 2.96 -10.68 9.23
C GLY A 12 4.02 -9.60 9.06
N VAL A 13 4.20 -9.08 7.86
CA VAL A 13 5.18 -8.02 7.55
C VAL A 13 4.57 -6.93 6.67
N TRP A 14 5.12 -5.72 6.76
CA TRP A 14 4.73 -4.58 5.94
C TRP A 14 5.92 -4.15 5.07
N ASP A 15 5.69 -4.10 3.76
CA ASP A 15 6.58 -3.65 2.69
C ASP A 15 8.06 -4.00 2.91
N THR A 16 8.34 -5.28 3.15
CA THR A 16 9.70 -5.79 3.41
C THR A 16 10.66 -5.38 2.30
N LEU A 17 11.72 -4.69 2.66
CA LEU A 17 12.74 -4.21 1.73
C LEU A 17 13.97 -5.11 1.76
N ILE A 18 14.64 -5.19 0.63
CA ILE A 18 16.01 -5.70 0.55
C ILE A 18 16.95 -4.57 0.20
N VAL A 19 18.04 -4.49 0.95
CA VAL A 19 19.16 -3.62 0.63
C VAL A 19 20.29 -4.50 0.11
N VAL A 20 20.52 -4.47 -1.19
CA VAL A 20 21.74 -5.03 -1.78
C VAL A 20 22.70 -3.88 -2.07
N THR A 21 23.85 -3.87 -1.41
CA THR A 21 24.89 -2.84 -1.59
C THR A 21 25.41 -2.77 -3.03
N GLY A 22 25.48 -3.91 -3.74
CA GLY A 22 25.80 -3.96 -5.18
C GLY A 22 24.75 -3.27 -6.06
N ALA A 23 23.45 -3.36 -5.71
CA ALA A 23 22.39 -2.67 -6.44
C ALA A 23 22.51 -1.16 -6.28
N LEU A 24 22.99 -0.69 -5.13
CA LEU A 24 23.08 0.72 -4.79
C LEU A 24 24.13 1.50 -5.59
N GLY A 25 25.05 0.83 -6.29
CA GLY A 25 26.14 1.51 -7.00
C GLY A 25 27.03 2.37 -6.12
N ILE A 26 26.94 2.22 -4.79
CA ILE A 26 27.79 2.90 -3.82
C ILE A 26 29.10 2.10 -3.79
N PRO A 27 30.24 2.66 -4.23
CA PRO A 27 31.53 2.05 -4.04
C PRO A 27 31.89 2.19 -2.56
N VAL A 28 31.40 1.27 -1.72
CA VAL A 28 31.82 1.22 -0.32
C VAL A 28 33.13 0.43 -0.28
N ASP A 29 34.26 1.13 -0.25
CA ASP A 29 35.55 0.58 0.17
C ASP A 29 35.52 0.28 1.68
N TRP A 30 34.68 -0.67 2.08
CA TRP A 30 34.55 -1.14 3.45
C TRP A 30 35.43 -2.37 3.63
N GLU A 31 36.48 -2.23 4.42
CA GLU A 31 37.56 -3.19 4.58
C GLU A 31 37.11 -4.65 4.80
N LYS A 32 37.74 -5.52 4.01
CA LYS A 32 37.50 -6.95 3.75
C LYS A 32 37.59 -7.93 4.94
N LYS A 33 37.26 -7.59 6.19
CA LYS A 33 37.48 -8.57 7.29
C LYS A 33 36.35 -8.92 8.24
N ASN A 34 35.25 -8.18 8.35
CA ASN A 34 34.27 -8.49 9.43
C ASN A 34 32.77 -8.33 9.10
N VAL A 35 32.39 -8.23 7.82
CA VAL A 35 30.96 -8.26 7.44
C VAL A 35 30.71 -9.57 6.72
N LYS A 36 30.04 -10.52 7.38
CA LYS A 36 29.39 -11.62 6.68
C LYS A 36 28.47 -11.00 5.63
N GLU A 37 28.53 -11.47 4.38
CA GLU A 37 27.49 -11.17 3.39
C GLU A 37 26.14 -11.42 4.06
N PHE A 38 25.43 -10.35 4.43
CA PHE A 38 24.07 -10.45 4.92
C PHE A 38 23.15 -10.70 3.71
N SER A 39 23.37 -11.82 3.03
CA SER A 39 22.50 -12.31 1.96
C SER A 39 21.30 -13.01 2.60
N PHE A 40 20.46 -12.25 3.32
CA PHE A 40 19.13 -12.70 3.74
C PHE A 40 18.15 -12.79 2.56
N VAL A 41 18.64 -13.09 1.35
CA VAL A 41 17.86 -13.09 0.11
C VAL A 41 17.29 -14.48 -0.11
N ASN A 42 16.52 -14.94 0.87
CA ASN A 42 15.66 -16.07 0.66
C ASN A 42 14.24 -15.54 0.46
N THR A 43 13.82 -15.49 -0.80
CA THR A 43 12.44 -15.16 -1.17
C THR A 43 11.49 -16.30 -0.82
N LYS A 44 11.97 -17.49 -0.41
CA LYS A 44 11.09 -18.56 0.06
C LYS A 44 10.65 -18.29 1.50
N VAL A 45 9.37 -18.49 1.74
CA VAL A 45 8.84 -18.56 3.11
C VAL A 45 9.62 -19.62 3.90
N ALA A 46 9.96 -19.31 5.15
CA ALA A 46 10.72 -20.21 6.00
C ALA A 46 9.90 -21.46 6.39
N ARG A 47 10.55 -22.64 6.39
CA ARG A 47 9.96 -23.98 6.63
C ARG A 47 9.02 -24.12 7.82
N HIS A 48 9.26 -23.33 8.87
CA HIS A 48 8.52 -23.41 10.12
C HIS A 48 7.34 -22.43 10.21
N VAL A 49 7.13 -21.58 9.19
CA VAL A 49 6.01 -20.63 9.11
C VAL A 49 4.77 -21.32 8.56
N GLN A 50 3.64 -21.19 9.26
CA GLN A 50 2.36 -21.75 8.83
C GLN A 50 1.51 -20.75 8.04
N HIS A 51 1.53 -19.47 8.42
CA HIS A 51 0.81 -18.40 7.74
C HIS A 51 1.75 -17.23 7.47
N ALA A 52 1.84 -16.79 6.21
CA ALA A 52 2.70 -15.69 5.79
C ALA A 52 1.85 -14.61 5.13
N PHE A 53 1.85 -13.41 5.71
CA PHE A 53 1.06 -12.27 5.27
C PHE A 53 1.98 -11.07 5.02
N GLN A 54 1.84 -10.44 3.86
CA GLN A 54 2.64 -9.28 3.49
C GLN A 54 1.78 -8.19 2.88
N ALA A 55 1.80 -7.00 3.46
CA ALA A 55 1.22 -5.81 2.86
C ALA A 55 2.29 -5.07 2.04
N LEU A 56 1.97 -4.62 0.82
CA LEU A 56 2.93 -4.05 -0.14
C LEU A 56 2.48 -2.68 -0.65
N ALA A 57 3.42 -1.77 -0.85
CA ALA A 57 3.17 -0.43 -1.40
C ALA A 57 3.18 -0.44 -2.94
N LEU A 58 2.13 0.05 -3.58
CA LEU A 58 2.05 0.19 -5.04
C LEU A 58 2.84 1.40 -5.57
N ASP A 59 2.80 2.51 -4.84
CA ASP A 59 3.20 3.83 -5.36
C ASP A 59 4.58 4.28 -4.82
N GLU A 60 5.38 3.34 -4.30
CA GLU A 60 6.75 3.60 -3.83
C GLU A 60 7.77 3.51 -4.97
N HIS A 61 8.44 4.62 -5.25
CA HIS A 61 9.31 4.78 -6.41
C HIS A 61 10.82 4.79 -6.09
N ARG A 62 11.20 4.83 -4.81
CA ARG A 62 12.62 4.82 -4.43
C ARG A 62 13.20 3.45 -4.70
N ARG A 63 14.29 3.41 -5.47
CA ARG A 63 14.99 2.15 -5.81
C ARG A 63 15.46 1.36 -4.59
N LEU A 64 15.90 2.08 -3.56
CA LEU A 64 16.28 1.54 -2.26
C LEU A 64 15.15 0.80 -1.53
N PHE A 65 13.93 1.09 -1.91
CA PHE A 65 12.72 0.52 -1.38
C PHE A 65 12.14 -0.51 -2.36
N THR A 66 12.98 -1.27 -3.06
CA THR A 66 12.48 -2.43 -3.84
C THR A 66 11.99 -3.50 -2.87
N PRO A 67 10.76 -4.02 -3.02
CA PRO A 67 10.21 -4.99 -2.09
C PRO A 67 10.80 -6.37 -2.33
N THR A 68 10.88 -7.15 -1.26
CA THR A 68 11.17 -8.58 -1.33
C THR A 68 9.86 -9.34 -1.20
N LEU A 69 9.39 -9.90 -2.31
CA LEU A 69 8.22 -10.77 -2.32
C LEU A 69 8.60 -12.20 -1.91
N TRP A 70 7.64 -12.89 -1.32
CA TRP A 70 7.74 -14.31 -1.04
C TRP A 70 7.26 -15.18 -2.20
N GLU A 71 7.92 -16.32 -2.38
CA GLU A 71 7.44 -17.42 -3.21
C GLU A 71 7.04 -18.61 -2.32
N GLN A 72 6.00 -19.32 -2.73
CA GLN A 72 5.63 -20.56 -2.06
C GLN A 72 6.77 -21.59 -2.24
N PRO A 73 7.32 -22.16 -1.16
CA PRO A 73 8.41 -23.11 -1.24
C PRO A 73 7.96 -24.44 -1.84
N ASN A 74 8.82 -25.02 -2.69
CA ASN A 74 8.61 -26.36 -3.25
C ASN A 74 8.86 -27.45 -2.19
N GLY A 75 8.03 -28.50 -2.18
CA GLY A 75 8.20 -29.69 -1.34
C GLY A 75 7.51 -29.61 0.02
N ALA A 76 7.87 -30.52 0.93
CA ALA A 76 7.26 -30.60 2.26
C ALA A 76 7.50 -29.32 3.06
N HIS A 77 6.42 -28.60 3.36
CA HIS A 77 6.44 -27.35 4.11
C HIS A 77 5.22 -27.27 5.03
N HIS A 78 5.33 -26.54 6.14
CA HIS A 78 4.22 -26.31 7.07
C HIS A 78 3.29 -25.17 6.66
N LEU A 79 3.47 -24.60 5.46
CA LEU A 79 2.79 -23.39 5.02
C LEU A 79 1.38 -23.78 4.61
N LYS A 80 0.41 -23.21 5.32
CA LYS A 80 -1.01 -23.33 5.07
C LYS A 80 -1.52 -22.19 4.21
N LYS A 81 -1.01 -20.97 4.42
CA LYS A 81 -1.47 -19.78 3.70
C LYS A 81 -0.31 -18.82 3.45
N LEU A 82 -0.14 -18.42 2.19
CA LEU A 82 0.68 -17.27 1.77
C LEU A 82 -0.27 -16.26 1.13
N LYS A 83 -0.22 -15.01 1.58
CA LYS A 83 -1.01 -13.93 0.99
C LYS A 83 -0.20 -12.64 0.99
N GLN A 84 0.02 -12.09 -0.19
CA GLN A 84 0.71 -10.82 -0.38
C GLN A 84 -0.28 -9.84 -1.02
N CYS A 85 -0.52 -8.69 -0.41
CA CYS A 85 -1.56 -7.78 -0.86
C CYS A 85 -1.00 -6.38 -1.10
N TRP A 86 -1.34 -5.82 -2.26
CA TRP A 86 -0.89 -4.53 -2.74
C TRP A 86 -1.91 -3.44 -2.38
N PHE A 87 -1.41 -2.35 -1.79
CA PHE A 87 -2.19 -1.23 -1.29
C PHE A 87 -1.73 0.08 -1.96
N PRO A 88 -2.60 1.09 -2.06
CA PRO A 88 -2.22 2.39 -2.58
C PRO A 88 -1.29 3.12 -1.60
N GLY A 89 -0.37 3.92 -2.12
CA GLY A 89 0.58 4.71 -1.35
C GLY A 89 2.00 4.15 -1.32
N VAL A 90 2.86 4.86 -0.58
CA VAL A 90 4.30 4.58 -0.44
C VAL A 90 4.63 3.74 0.79
N HIS A 91 5.91 3.40 1.01
CA HIS A 91 6.35 2.53 2.11
C HIS A 91 5.72 2.88 3.48
N SER A 92 5.79 4.16 3.86
CA SER A 92 5.25 4.67 5.13
C SER A 92 3.72 4.83 5.14
N ASN A 93 3.04 4.86 3.99
CA ASN A 93 1.57 4.73 3.96
C ASN A 93 1.15 3.32 4.35
N ILE A 94 1.97 2.31 4.05
CA ILE A 94 1.67 0.90 4.31
C ILE A 94 2.12 0.49 5.72
N GLY A 95 3.35 0.84 6.11
CA GLY A 95 3.91 0.52 7.42
C GLY A 95 3.51 1.48 8.55
N GLY A 96 2.96 2.66 8.22
CA GLY A 96 2.71 3.75 9.16
C GLY A 96 3.93 4.66 9.34
N SER A 97 3.73 5.79 10.05
CA SER A 97 4.66 6.89 10.42
C SER A 97 4.17 8.28 9.99
N TYR A 98 3.24 8.34 9.04
CA TYR A 98 2.68 9.62 8.59
C TYR A 98 1.60 10.17 9.53
N PRO A 99 1.43 11.51 9.59
CA PRO A 99 0.34 12.14 10.31
C PRO A 99 -1.05 11.70 9.83
N ASP A 100 -1.23 11.49 8.52
CA ASP A 100 -2.40 10.84 7.98
C ASP A 100 -2.21 9.30 8.04
N ALA A 101 -2.83 8.68 9.04
CA ALA A 101 -2.78 7.23 9.26
C ALA A 101 -3.89 6.48 8.50
N GLY A 102 -4.67 7.14 7.64
CA GLY A 102 -5.82 6.54 6.96
C GLY A 102 -5.47 5.27 6.18
N LEU A 103 -4.39 5.29 5.38
CA LEU A 103 -3.94 4.12 4.61
C LEU A 103 -3.27 3.04 5.48
N SER A 104 -2.47 3.44 6.48
CA SER A 104 -1.81 2.48 7.38
C SER A 104 -2.80 1.80 8.32
N ASN A 105 -3.90 2.46 8.67
CA ASN A 105 -4.99 1.85 9.44
C ASN A 105 -5.72 0.79 8.60
N ILE A 106 -5.85 0.97 7.28
CA ILE A 106 -6.41 -0.04 6.38
C ILE A 106 -5.49 -1.26 6.32
N THR A 107 -4.18 -1.06 6.15
CA THR A 107 -3.22 -2.18 6.09
C THR A 107 -3.10 -2.91 7.43
N LEU A 108 -3.22 -2.20 8.55
CA LEU A 108 -3.33 -2.78 9.89
C LEU A 108 -4.59 -3.62 10.05
N ALA A 109 -5.76 -3.08 9.66
CA ALA A 109 -7.03 -3.80 9.73
C ALA A 109 -7.03 -5.07 8.86
N TRP A 110 -6.39 -4.99 7.69
CA TRP A 110 -6.16 -6.14 6.80
C TRP A 110 -5.32 -7.22 7.48
N MET A 111 -4.18 -6.84 8.06
CA MET A 111 -3.30 -7.79 8.76
C MET A 111 -4.01 -8.46 9.93
N ILE A 112 -4.75 -7.67 10.73
CA ILE A 112 -5.56 -8.17 11.83
C ILE A 112 -6.57 -9.20 11.31
N SER A 113 -7.28 -8.89 10.23
CA SER A 113 -8.25 -9.82 9.66
C SER A 113 -7.60 -11.11 9.17
N GLN A 114 -6.39 -11.05 8.57
CA GLN A 114 -5.67 -12.28 8.21
C GLN A 114 -5.34 -13.16 9.43
N LEU A 115 -5.04 -12.54 10.58
CA LEU A 115 -4.71 -13.25 11.82
C LEU A 115 -5.96 -13.77 12.55
N GLU A 116 -7.07 -13.03 12.54
CA GLU A 116 -8.34 -13.43 13.17
C GLU A 116 -9.10 -14.49 12.35
N ASP A 117 -9.08 -14.40 11.02
CA ASP A 117 -9.86 -15.30 10.16
C ASP A 117 -9.13 -16.60 9.81
N SER A 118 -7.81 -16.67 10.05
CA SER A 118 -7.03 -17.88 9.76
C SER A 118 -6.99 -18.85 10.95
N ASP A 119 -7.06 -20.15 10.68
CA ASP A 119 -6.87 -21.23 11.67
C ASP A 119 -7.73 -21.09 12.96
N GLY A 120 -8.96 -20.56 12.82
CA GLY A 120 -9.87 -20.36 13.95
C GLY A 120 -9.53 -19.18 14.88
N GLY A 121 -8.65 -18.27 14.42
CA GLY A 121 -8.16 -17.13 15.19
C GLY A 121 -6.76 -17.39 15.74
N ILE A 122 -5.74 -17.01 14.97
CA ILE A 122 -4.33 -17.12 15.41
C ILE A 122 -4.07 -16.18 16.59
N LEU A 123 -4.61 -14.96 16.51
CA LEU A 123 -4.55 -13.94 17.55
C LEU A 123 -5.93 -13.31 17.72
N ALA A 124 -6.22 -12.89 18.95
CA ALA A 124 -7.39 -12.09 19.28
C ALA A 124 -6.95 -10.63 19.50
N PHE A 125 -7.78 -9.69 19.07
CA PHE A 125 -7.51 -8.26 19.17
C PHE A 125 -8.59 -7.55 19.97
N ASN A 126 -8.21 -6.47 20.66
CA ASN A 126 -9.15 -5.62 21.36
C ASN A 126 -9.86 -4.69 20.35
N HIS A 127 -11.12 -4.99 20.05
CA HIS A 127 -11.91 -4.23 19.08
C HIS A 127 -12.21 -2.80 19.56
N GLU A 128 -12.33 -2.56 20.86
CA GLU A 128 -12.53 -1.21 21.42
C GLU A 128 -11.28 -0.34 21.21
N TYR A 129 -10.09 -0.92 21.36
CA TYR A 129 -8.85 -0.21 21.07
C TYR A 129 -8.73 0.16 19.59
N LEU A 130 -9.13 -0.74 18.68
CA LEU A 130 -9.16 -0.43 17.25
C LEU A 130 -10.15 0.69 16.91
N ASP A 131 -11.29 0.73 17.60
CA ASP A 131 -12.26 1.82 17.47
C ASP A 131 -11.67 3.15 17.96
N GLN A 132 -10.91 3.13 19.07
CA GLN A 132 -10.20 4.31 19.57
C GLN A 132 -9.13 4.79 18.59
N VAL A 133 -8.36 3.89 17.98
CA VAL A 133 -7.35 4.25 16.96
C VAL A 133 -8.00 4.93 15.76
N GLN A 134 -9.16 4.43 15.30
CA GLN A 134 -9.93 5.07 14.23
C GLN A 134 -10.43 6.45 14.65
N ASP A 135 -10.91 6.59 15.88
CA ASP A 135 -11.42 7.86 16.43
C ASP A 135 -10.31 8.90 16.60
N TRP A 136 -9.12 8.49 17.02
CA TRP A 136 -7.93 9.36 17.07
C TRP A 136 -7.48 9.82 15.70
N ASN A 137 -7.55 8.95 14.67
CA ASN A 137 -7.26 9.36 13.30
C ASN A 137 -8.25 10.43 12.82
N MET A 138 -9.55 10.25 13.09
CA MET A 138 -10.58 11.25 12.78
C MET A 138 -10.34 12.59 13.49
N GLN A 139 -10.05 12.54 14.79
CA GLN A 139 -9.69 13.74 15.57
C GLN A 139 -8.41 14.41 15.05
N GLY A 140 -7.46 13.61 14.55
CA GLY A 140 -6.21 14.08 13.96
C GLY A 140 -6.45 14.97 12.74
N TYR A 141 -7.44 14.66 11.89
CA TYR A 141 -7.82 15.56 10.78
C TYR A 141 -8.42 16.86 11.32
N THR A 142 -9.35 16.78 12.28
CA THR A 142 -9.98 17.97 12.88
C THR A 142 -8.96 18.90 13.54
N LYS A 143 -7.98 18.36 14.27
CA LYS A 143 -6.92 19.15 14.93
C LYS A 143 -5.99 19.85 13.94
N ARG A 144 -5.83 19.32 12.74
CA ARG A 144 -4.97 19.87 11.68
C ARG A 144 -5.72 20.76 10.68
N ASP A 145 -7.03 20.96 10.90
CA ASP A 145 -7.92 21.64 9.95
C ASP A 145 -7.91 20.99 8.55
N GLU A 146 -7.74 19.68 8.50
CA GLU A 146 -7.77 18.89 7.27
C GLU A 146 -9.16 18.29 7.06
N PRO A 147 -9.65 18.19 5.81
CA PRO A 147 -10.92 17.53 5.53
C PRO A 147 -10.85 16.05 5.92
N ILE A 148 -11.87 15.56 6.62
CA ILE A 148 -11.99 14.13 6.94
C ILE A 148 -12.10 13.35 5.63
N ARG A 149 -11.18 12.41 5.45
CA ARG A 149 -11.10 11.57 4.25
C ARG A 149 -11.91 10.30 4.42
N SER A 150 -12.64 9.91 3.38
CA SER A 150 -13.36 8.63 3.31
C SER A 150 -12.40 7.44 3.26
N TRP A 151 -12.91 6.24 3.52
CA TRP A 151 -12.12 5.00 3.45
C TRP A 151 -11.42 4.85 2.09
N GLY A 152 -10.11 4.57 2.12
CA GLY A 152 -9.27 4.46 0.91
C GLY A 152 -8.80 5.80 0.32
N MET A 153 -9.27 6.95 0.83
CA MET A 153 -8.91 8.30 0.35
C MET A 153 -7.82 8.99 1.17
N GLY A 154 -7.15 8.25 2.06
CA GLY A 154 -6.01 8.76 2.83
C GLY A 154 -4.93 9.35 1.92
N ARG A 155 -4.18 10.32 2.42
CA ARG A 155 -3.15 11.01 1.65
C ARG A 155 -2.04 10.07 1.18
N ILE A 156 -1.61 10.21 -0.07
CA ILE A 156 -0.41 9.56 -0.59
C ILE A 156 0.70 10.61 -0.65
N TYR A 157 1.80 10.34 0.03
CA TYR A 157 2.95 11.22 0.08
C TYR A 157 3.87 10.94 -1.12
N ASP A 158 4.50 11.98 -1.66
CA ASP A 158 5.48 11.78 -2.73
C ASP A 158 6.76 11.15 -2.17
N SER A 159 7.04 9.91 -2.56
CA SER A 159 8.30 9.23 -2.21
C SER A 159 9.51 9.77 -2.98
N ALA A 160 9.30 10.52 -4.06
CA ALA A 160 10.31 11.00 -4.98
C ALA A 160 10.46 12.55 -4.98
N SER A 161 9.81 13.26 -4.07
CA SER A 161 9.80 14.74 -4.09
C SER A 161 11.23 15.31 -4.10
N PRO A 162 11.54 16.25 -5.02
CA PRO A 162 12.87 16.85 -5.17
C PRO A 162 13.28 17.75 -3.98
N ASN A 163 12.39 17.99 -3.01
CA ASN A 163 12.64 18.91 -1.90
C ASN A 163 13.41 18.29 -0.70
N SER A 164 13.79 17.02 -0.78
CA SER A 164 14.69 16.42 0.23
C SER A 164 16.12 16.38 -0.32
N VAL A 165 17.06 16.97 0.42
CA VAL A 165 18.51 16.90 0.14
C VAL A 165 18.98 15.44 0.07
N LEU A 166 18.24 14.53 0.73
CA LEU A 166 18.43 13.09 0.64
C LEU A 166 18.10 12.55 -0.76
N THR A 167 17.08 13.07 -1.45
CA THR A 167 16.64 12.59 -2.78
C THR A 167 17.65 12.92 -3.87
N ALA A 168 18.32 14.08 -3.78
CA ALA A 168 19.39 14.46 -4.70
C ALA A 168 20.67 13.61 -4.49
N ALA A 169 20.97 13.21 -3.25
CA ALA A 169 22.11 12.35 -2.93
C ALA A 169 21.79 10.84 -3.14
N GLN A 170 20.52 10.45 -3.11
CA GLN A 170 20.03 9.08 -3.33
C GLN A 170 19.54 8.85 -4.77
N GLY A 171 19.94 9.72 -5.69
CA GLY A 171 19.58 9.73 -7.10
C GLY A 171 19.99 8.46 -7.84
N ILE A 172 19.18 7.42 -7.69
CA ILE A 172 19.06 6.36 -8.68
C ILE A 172 17.65 6.41 -9.23
N ASN A 173 17.54 6.46 -10.55
CA ASN A 173 16.30 6.63 -11.31
C ASN A 173 15.07 6.00 -10.63
N PRO A 174 13.95 6.74 -10.51
CA PRO A 174 12.73 6.23 -9.90
C PRO A 174 12.34 4.92 -10.57
N ILE A 175 12.00 3.93 -9.75
CA ILE A 175 11.58 2.62 -10.24
C ILE A 175 10.07 2.49 -10.16
N LEU A 176 9.53 1.66 -11.04
CA LEU A 176 8.14 1.25 -10.99
C LEU A 176 8.02 -0.09 -10.27
N ARG A 177 7.09 -0.20 -9.33
CA ARG A 177 6.71 -1.50 -8.75
C ARG A 177 6.02 -2.31 -9.84
N THR A 178 6.32 -3.61 -9.93
CA THR A 178 5.78 -4.50 -10.96
C THR A 178 5.05 -5.68 -10.32
N PRO A 179 3.86 -5.46 -9.70
CA PRO A 179 3.04 -6.52 -9.12
C PRO A 179 2.87 -7.70 -10.08
N GLY A 180 3.06 -8.92 -9.59
CA GLY A 180 2.95 -10.16 -10.36
C GLY A 180 4.08 -10.42 -11.35
N GLU A 181 5.14 -9.60 -11.38
CA GLU A 181 6.24 -9.69 -12.36
C GLU A 181 7.63 -9.64 -11.71
N TYR A 182 7.68 -9.74 -10.38
CA TYR A 182 8.95 -9.77 -9.65
C TYR A 182 9.74 -11.05 -9.97
N CYS A 183 11.04 -10.88 -10.11
CA CYS A 183 12.00 -11.95 -10.32
C CYS A 183 12.95 -12.08 -9.12
N GLN A 184 13.60 -13.23 -9.01
CA GLN A 184 14.64 -13.46 -8.03
C GLN A 184 15.78 -12.47 -8.20
N ILE A 185 16.40 -12.06 -7.10
CA ILE A 185 17.50 -11.10 -7.11
C ILE A 185 18.81 -11.85 -7.27
N ASP A 186 19.62 -11.42 -8.23
CA ASP A 186 21.01 -11.84 -8.32
C ASP A 186 21.80 -11.21 -7.18
N LEU A 187 22.37 -12.04 -6.32
CA LEU A 187 23.12 -11.63 -5.13
C LEU A 187 24.37 -10.80 -5.46
N LYS A 188 24.96 -10.98 -6.64
CA LYS A 188 26.19 -10.29 -7.04
C LYS A 188 25.89 -8.88 -7.53
N THR A 189 24.85 -8.74 -8.35
CA THR A 189 24.47 -7.46 -8.98
C THR A 189 23.42 -6.70 -8.18
N GLY A 190 22.67 -7.40 -7.32
CA GLY A 190 21.52 -6.88 -6.60
C GLY A 190 20.33 -6.53 -7.49
N LEU A 191 20.35 -6.96 -8.76
CA LEU A 191 19.30 -6.72 -9.73
C LEU A 191 18.38 -7.95 -9.85
N GLN A 192 17.15 -7.71 -10.29
CA GLN A 192 16.23 -8.80 -10.63
C GLN A 192 16.74 -9.56 -11.86
N ASP A 193 16.94 -10.88 -11.72
CA ASP A 193 17.27 -11.79 -12.82
C ASP A 193 16.01 -12.13 -13.61
N LYS A 194 15.86 -11.50 -14.78
CA LYS A 194 14.68 -11.65 -15.66
C LYS A 194 14.44 -13.08 -16.14
N ASN A 195 15.42 -13.97 -16.03
CA ASN A 195 15.26 -15.39 -16.39
C ASN A 195 14.69 -16.24 -15.25
N ARG A 196 14.51 -15.67 -14.04
CA ARG A 196 14.09 -16.38 -12.84
C ARG A 196 12.89 -15.67 -12.19
N PRO A 197 11.69 -15.72 -12.80
CA PRO A 197 10.49 -15.14 -12.22
C PRO A 197 10.17 -15.80 -10.87
N LEU A 198 9.63 -15.02 -9.92
CA LEU A 198 9.07 -15.58 -8.70
C LEU A 198 7.80 -16.36 -9.04
N LEU A 199 7.61 -17.50 -8.37
CA LEU A 199 6.50 -18.41 -8.63
C LEU A 199 5.56 -18.48 -7.42
N ASN A 200 4.26 -18.67 -7.67
CA ASN A 200 3.25 -18.88 -6.63
C ASN A 200 3.33 -17.85 -5.49
N THR A 201 3.44 -16.58 -5.86
CA THR A 201 3.55 -15.46 -4.92
C THR A 201 2.23 -15.20 -4.19
N ASN A 202 1.08 -15.63 -4.72
CA ASN A 202 -0.25 -15.40 -4.12
C ASN A 202 -0.48 -13.91 -3.82
N GLU A 203 -0.29 -13.11 -4.87
CA GLU A 203 -0.49 -11.66 -4.86
C GLU A 203 -1.95 -11.27 -5.11
N TYR A 204 -2.42 -10.25 -4.41
CA TYR A 204 -3.77 -9.68 -4.52
C TYR A 204 -3.68 -8.15 -4.56
N ILE A 205 -4.64 -7.49 -5.21
CA ILE A 205 -4.82 -6.04 -5.11
C ILE A 205 -5.87 -5.75 -4.06
N HIS A 206 -5.56 -4.92 -3.07
CA HIS A 206 -6.54 -4.60 -2.03
C HIS A 206 -7.70 -3.77 -2.60
N ARG A 207 -8.93 -4.03 -2.12
CA ARG A 207 -10.16 -3.35 -2.56
C ARG A 207 -10.11 -1.83 -2.44
N CYS A 208 -9.33 -1.30 -1.49
CA CYS A 208 -9.16 0.16 -1.36
C CYS A 208 -8.51 0.82 -2.59
N VAL A 209 -7.75 0.07 -3.41
CA VAL A 209 -7.18 0.56 -4.69
C VAL A 209 -8.32 0.90 -5.66
N ARG A 210 -9.27 -0.03 -5.83
CA ARG A 210 -10.44 0.18 -6.70
C ARG A 210 -11.35 1.26 -6.15
N VAL A 211 -11.62 1.27 -4.84
CA VAL A 211 -12.44 2.34 -4.23
C VAL A 211 -11.81 3.71 -4.48
N ARG A 212 -10.49 3.85 -4.29
CA ARG A 212 -9.75 5.07 -4.60
C ARG A 212 -9.88 5.48 -6.07
N TRP A 213 -9.73 4.51 -6.98
CA TRP A 213 -9.88 4.73 -8.42
C TRP A 213 -11.30 5.19 -8.80
N GLU A 214 -12.34 4.51 -8.31
CA GLU A 214 -13.74 4.74 -8.67
C GLU A 214 -14.27 6.08 -8.15
N ASN A 215 -13.81 6.51 -6.97
CA ASN A 215 -14.26 7.74 -6.32
C ASN A 215 -13.33 8.93 -6.57
N GLY A 216 -12.33 8.76 -7.45
CA GLY A 216 -11.45 9.86 -7.84
C GLY A 216 -10.52 10.36 -6.75
N GLY A 217 -9.98 9.45 -5.94
CA GLY A 217 -8.90 9.79 -5.01
C GLY A 217 -7.68 10.36 -5.75
N LEU A 218 -6.84 11.11 -5.04
CA LEU A 218 -5.67 11.77 -5.63
C LEU A 218 -4.49 10.79 -5.72
N ALA A 219 -3.62 10.98 -6.73
CA ALA A 219 -2.41 10.15 -6.93
C ALA A 219 -1.33 10.43 -5.88
N THR A 220 -0.95 11.70 -5.75
CA THR A 220 0.05 12.18 -4.79
C THR A 220 -0.41 13.55 -4.27
N GLU A 221 -0.21 13.80 -2.98
CA GLU A 221 -0.62 15.03 -2.33
C GLU A 221 0.54 15.57 -1.48
N ASP A 222 1.22 16.61 -1.95
CA ASP A 222 2.34 17.26 -1.25
C ASP A 222 1.89 17.99 0.00
N ASP A 223 2.64 17.85 1.11
CA ASP A 223 2.44 18.67 2.32
C ASP A 223 2.33 20.15 1.96
N PRO A 224 1.36 20.91 2.52
CA PRO A 224 1.44 22.36 2.43
C PRO A 224 2.81 22.77 3.00
N PRO A 225 3.61 23.57 2.26
CA PRO A 225 5.02 23.75 2.57
C PRO A 225 5.19 24.64 3.80
N ASN A 226 5.18 24.07 5.01
CA ASN A 226 5.33 24.86 6.24
C ASN A 226 6.44 24.32 7.16
N ALA A 227 7.68 24.71 6.84
CA ALA A 227 8.77 24.93 7.82
C ALA A 227 9.97 25.74 7.27
N THR A 228 10.06 25.99 5.96
CA THR A 228 11.20 26.72 5.36
C THR A 228 10.80 27.86 4.41
N ALA A 229 9.54 28.30 4.43
CA ALA A 229 9.04 29.42 3.63
C ALA A 229 9.26 30.79 4.30
N LYS A 230 10.35 30.98 5.04
CA LYS A 230 10.78 32.30 5.54
C LYS A 230 11.73 33.03 4.58
N VAL A 231 11.98 32.47 3.40
CA VAL A 231 12.95 33.03 2.42
C VAL A 231 12.31 33.37 1.07
N ILE A 232 11.06 32.98 0.78
CA ILE A 232 10.38 33.33 -0.48
C ILE A 232 9.37 34.45 -0.21
N ASN A 233 9.87 35.57 0.33
CA ASN A 233 9.11 36.80 0.52
C ASN A 233 9.60 37.90 -0.46
N THR A 234 10.14 37.51 -1.62
CA THR A 234 10.80 38.49 -2.52
C THR A 234 10.47 38.33 -3.99
N VAL A 235 9.81 37.26 -4.41
CA VAL A 235 9.33 37.11 -5.80
C VAL A 235 8.08 36.24 -5.69
N THR A 236 6.85 36.73 -5.76
CA THR A 236 6.24 37.26 -6.97
C THR A 236 4.90 37.92 -6.61
N ASP A 237 4.89 39.24 -6.46
CA ASP A 237 3.70 40.12 -6.30
C ASP A 237 2.82 40.19 -7.57
N GLY A 238 2.69 39.10 -8.33
CA GLY A 238 2.15 39.14 -9.70
C GLY A 238 0.85 38.39 -9.95
N VAL A 239 0.40 37.49 -9.07
CA VAL A 239 -0.70 36.55 -9.41
C VAL A 239 -1.79 36.50 -8.33
N MET A 240 -2.09 37.66 -7.75
CA MET A 240 -3.37 37.91 -7.07
C MET A 240 -4.30 38.65 -8.03
N LYS A 241 -5.11 37.90 -8.79
CA LYS A 241 -6.37 38.34 -9.40
C LYS A 241 -7.02 37.18 -10.18
N PHE A 242 -7.58 36.18 -9.51
CA PHE A 242 -8.74 35.43 -10.01
C PHE A 242 -9.26 34.47 -8.93
N LYS A 243 -10.58 34.52 -8.70
CA LYS A 243 -11.42 33.66 -7.83
C LYS A 243 -11.75 34.16 -6.42
N GLU A 244 -12.44 35.30 -6.37
CA GLU A 244 -13.62 35.42 -5.53
C GLU A 244 -14.87 35.15 -6.37
N LYS A 245 -15.51 33.98 -6.20
CA LYS A 245 -16.97 33.78 -6.29
C LYS A 245 -17.33 32.30 -6.22
N PHE A 246 -18.46 32.04 -5.57
CA PHE A 246 -19.25 30.81 -5.50
C PHE A 246 -19.01 29.89 -4.29
N LEU A 247 -19.60 30.34 -3.17
CA LEU A 247 -20.38 29.47 -2.27
C LEU A 247 -21.73 29.12 -2.94
N HIS A 248 -22.21 27.90 -2.67
CA HIS A 248 -23.58 27.36 -2.79
C HIS A 248 -24.11 26.75 -4.11
N THR A 249 -24.86 25.66 -3.90
CA THR A 249 -25.89 24.95 -4.69
C THR A 249 -25.51 23.85 -5.69
N ASP A 250 -26.09 22.67 -5.40
CA ASP A 250 -26.66 21.60 -6.23
C ASP A 250 -25.88 20.98 -7.40
N ILE A 251 -25.67 19.66 -7.28
CA ILE A 251 -24.96 18.78 -8.23
C ILE A 251 -25.94 18.23 -9.28
N PRO A 252 -25.73 18.47 -10.60
CA PRO A 252 -26.25 17.61 -11.66
C PRO A 252 -25.17 16.63 -12.15
N PRO A 253 -25.56 15.51 -12.79
CA PRO A 253 -24.66 14.37 -12.99
C PRO A 253 -23.69 14.58 -14.17
N PRO A 254 -22.48 14.00 -14.15
CA PRO A 254 -21.49 14.20 -15.20
C PRO A 254 -21.80 13.34 -16.44
N ARG A 255 -21.80 13.98 -17.62
CA ARG A 255 -21.57 13.37 -18.94
C ARG A 255 -20.11 13.67 -19.36
N ASP A 256 -19.46 12.67 -19.97
CA ASP A 256 -18.03 12.49 -20.36
C ASP A 256 -17.20 13.71 -20.83
N PRO A 257 -15.83 13.66 -20.87
CA PRO A 257 -14.89 12.60 -20.49
C PRO A 257 -14.01 12.94 -19.26
N LYS A 258 -13.44 11.93 -18.59
CA LYS A 258 -12.82 12.04 -17.25
C LYS A 258 -11.55 12.92 -17.22
N PRO A 259 -11.45 13.90 -16.29
CA PRO A 259 -10.30 14.81 -16.19
C PRO A 259 -9.06 14.13 -15.57
N ALA A 260 -7.87 14.59 -15.97
CA ALA A 260 -6.58 14.23 -15.37
C ALA A 260 -6.57 14.60 -13.86
N GLY A 261 -6.22 13.65 -12.99
CA GLY A 261 -6.23 13.84 -11.53
C GLY A 261 -6.86 12.71 -10.71
N LEU A 262 -7.46 11.71 -11.37
CA LEU A 262 -8.00 10.51 -10.72
C LEU A 262 -6.90 9.47 -10.48
N TYR A 263 -6.89 8.84 -9.29
CA TYR A 263 -5.88 7.85 -8.89
C TYR A 263 -5.77 6.71 -9.91
N GLN A 264 -4.61 6.65 -10.56
CA GLN A 264 -4.16 5.52 -11.35
C GLN A 264 -2.71 5.25 -10.97
N SER A 265 -2.49 4.17 -10.21
CA SER A 265 -1.12 3.74 -9.91
C SER A 265 -0.40 3.39 -11.20
N PRO A 266 0.78 3.99 -11.48
CA PRO A 266 1.59 3.58 -12.63
C PRO A 266 1.92 2.09 -12.60
N ALA A 267 1.99 1.46 -11.41
CA ALA A 267 2.27 0.03 -11.25
C ALA A 267 1.18 -0.87 -11.85
N LEU A 268 -0.03 -0.32 -12.01
CA LEU A 268 -1.18 -0.99 -12.61
C LEU A 268 -1.44 -0.55 -14.06
N ALA A 269 -0.54 0.23 -14.68
CA ALA A 269 -0.73 0.73 -16.04
C ALA A 269 -0.91 -0.39 -17.09
N ASN A 270 -0.26 -1.54 -16.87
CA ASN A 270 -0.35 -2.73 -17.72
C ASN A 270 -1.54 -3.64 -17.38
N TYR A 271 -2.41 -3.23 -16.46
CA TYR A 271 -3.58 -3.97 -16.06
C TYR A 271 -4.87 -3.28 -16.51
N GLN A 272 -5.90 -4.08 -16.73
CA GLN A 272 -7.27 -3.64 -16.98
C GLN A 272 -8.19 -4.24 -15.93
N LEU A 273 -8.91 -3.39 -15.22
CA LEU A 273 -9.89 -3.83 -14.23
C LEU A 273 -11.09 -4.51 -14.91
N GLN A 274 -11.35 -5.75 -14.53
CA GLN A 274 -12.52 -6.53 -14.91
C GLN A 274 -13.41 -6.70 -13.68
N VAL A 275 -14.69 -6.41 -13.85
CA VAL A 275 -15.70 -6.52 -12.79
C VAL A 275 -16.86 -7.31 -13.39
N SER A 276 -17.27 -8.40 -12.72
CA SER A 276 -18.39 -9.24 -13.11
C SER A 276 -19.69 -8.43 -13.13
N LYS A 277 -20.64 -8.85 -13.97
CA LYS A 277 -21.93 -8.15 -14.09
C LYS A 277 -22.68 -8.14 -12.76
N SER A 278 -22.57 -9.19 -11.96
CA SER A 278 -23.22 -9.34 -10.65
C SER A 278 -22.80 -8.26 -9.65
N VAL A 279 -21.51 -7.91 -9.62
CA VAL A 279 -21.00 -6.83 -8.76
C VAL A 279 -21.43 -5.43 -9.23
N ARG A 280 -21.65 -5.25 -10.54
CA ARG A 280 -22.11 -3.96 -11.09
C ARG A 280 -23.59 -3.68 -10.86
N ILE A 281 -24.39 -4.73 -10.62
CA ILE A 281 -25.86 -4.62 -10.52
C ILE A 281 -26.31 -4.42 -9.07
N GLU A 282 -25.53 -4.88 -8.08
CA GLU A 282 -25.85 -4.72 -6.67
C GLU A 282 -24.94 -3.67 -6.00
N ILE A 283 -25.49 -2.47 -5.76
CA ILE A 283 -24.85 -1.35 -5.04
C ILE A 283 -24.41 -1.76 -3.61
N ASN A 284 -24.94 -2.88 -3.10
CA ASN A 284 -24.70 -3.42 -1.76
C ASN A 284 -23.96 -4.77 -1.75
N TYR A 285 -23.19 -5.16 -2.77
CA TYR A 285 -22.39 -6.41 -2.69
C TYR A 285 -21.25 -6.26 -1.67
N PRO A 286 -21.36 -6.85 -0.45
CA PRO A 286 -20.51 -6.45 0.65
C PRO A 286 -19.08 -6.99 0.49
N ASN A 287 -18.85 -8.05 -0.29
CA ASN A 287 -17.52 -8.63 -0.50
C ASN A 287 -17.43 -9.52 -1.78
N PRO A 288 -17.08 -8.97 -2.96
CA PRO A 288 -16.98 -9.71 -4.21
C PRO A 288 -15.88 -10.77 -4.11
N THR A 289 -16.02 -11.87 -4.83
CA THR A 289 -14.99 -12.90 -4.87
C THR A 289 -13.80 -12.48 -5.75
N PRO A 290 -12.63 -13.10 -5.58
CA PRO A 290 -11.49 -12.94 -6.49
C PRO A 290 -11.82 -13.22 -7.98
N GLU A 291 -12.88 -13.98 -8.24
CA GLU A 291 -13.39 -14.26 -9.60
C GLU A 291 -14.29 -13.15 -10.13
N ASP A 292 -14.91 -12.39 -9.21
CA ASP A 292 -15.81 -11.29 -9.54
C ASP A 292 -15.07 -10.00 -9.90
N VAL A 293 -13.94 -9.72 -9.25
CA VAL A 293 -13.14 -8.51 -9.51
C VAL A 293 -11.67 -8.89 -9.69
N TYR A 294 -11.14 -8.58 -10.87
CA TYR A 294 -9.82 -9.02 -11.28
C TYR A 294 -9.10 -7.97 -12.11
N TRP A 295 -7.83 -7.72 -11.81
CA TRP A 295 -6.96 -6.87 -12.61
C TRP A 295 -6.26 -7.74 -13.66
N ARG A 296 -6.80 -7.79 -14.88
CA ARG A 296 -6.25 -8.61 -15.97
C ARG A 296 -5.06 -7.90 -16.61
N ALA A 297 -3.94 -8.61 -16.79
CA ALA A 297 -2.82 -8.03 -17.50
C ALA A 297 -3.14 -7.87 -19.00
N LYS A 298 -2.72 -6.76 -19.62
CA LYS A 298 -3.02 -6.45 -21.03
C LYS A 298 -2.19 -7.28 -22.01
N GLU A 299 -0.93 -7.54 -21.65
CA GLU A 299 0.07 -8.12 -22.56
C GLU A 299 0.43 -9.57 -22.23
N ARG A 300 -0.15 -10.15 -21.16
CA ARG A 300 0.11 -11.53 -20.74
C ARG A 300 -1.14 -12.21 -20.21
N ASN A 301 -1.14 -13.55 -20.28
CA ASN A 301 -2.18 -14.35 -19.65
C ASN A 301 -2.04 -14.29 -18.11
N GLY A 302 -3.18 -14.12 -17.44
CA GLY A 302 -3.26 -13.99 -15.98
C GLY A 302 -3.54 -12.55 -15.52
N GLY A 303 -3.27 -12.31 -14.24
CA GLY A 303 -3.46 -11.00 -13.62
C GLY A 303 -3.46 -11.11 -12.10
N LEU A 304 -4.07 -10.12 -11.44
CA LEU A 304 -4.08 -10.02 -9.99
C LEU A 304 -5.53 -9.94 -9.50
N PRO A 305 -5.99 -10.89 -8.67
CA PRO A 305 -7.32 -10.83 -8.08
C PRO A 305 -7.46 -9.64 -7.12
N GLU A 306 -8.65 -9.06 -7.04
CA GLU A 306 -9.00 -8.19 -5.92
C GLU A 306 -9.11 -9.03 -4.64
N ASP A 307 -8.60 -8.48 -3.54
CA ASP A 307 -8.73 -9.10 -2.23
C ASP A 307 -10.11 -8.88 -1.62
N GLN A 308 -10.57 -9.90 -0.90
CA GLN A 308 -11.76 -9.83 -0.06
C GLN A 308 -11.43 -9.15 1.27
N LEU A 309 -12.35 -8.29 1.71
CA LEU A 309 -12.28 -7.68 3.04
C LEU A 309 -12.53 -8.74 4.10
N GLY A 310 -11.63 -8.83 5.08
CA GLY A 310 -11.81 -9.72 6.21
C GLY A 310 -12.72 -9.12 7.30
N ARG A 311 -12.91 -9.86 8.39
CA ARG A 311 -13.91 -9.52 9.42
C ARG A 311 -13.68 -8.15 10.06
N THR A 312 -12.45 -7.86 10.46
CA THR A 312 -12.13 -6.58 11.13
C THR A 312 -12.20 -5.42 10.15
N GLU A 313 -11.82 -5.61 8.89
CA GLU A 313 -11.94 -4.58 7.85
C GLU A 313 -13.39 -4.20 7.60
N MET A 314 -14.27 -5.20 7.44
CA MET A 314 -15.71 -4.97 7.27
C MET A 314 -16.30 -4.24 8.48
N ARG A 315 -15.95 -4.67 9.71
CA ARG A 315 -16.41 -4.03 10.96
C ARG A 315 -16.03 -2.54 11.00
N LEU A 316 -14.77 -2.22 10.74
CA LEU A 316 -14.26 -0.84 10.77
C LEU A 316 -14.82 0.01 9.62
N LEU A 317 -15.06 -0.58 8.46
CA LEU A 317 -15.71 0.08 7.33
C LEU A 317 -17.17 0.46 7.66
N THR A 318 -17.94 -0.49 8.19
CA THR A 318 -19.33 -0.25 8.62
C THR A 318 -19.41 0.84 9.69
N ARG A 319 -18.50 0.81 10.67
CA ARG A 319 -18.43 1.83 11.74
C ARG A 319 -18.24 3.24 11.17
N MET A 320 -17.36 3.43 10.18
CA MET A 320 -17.19 4.74 9.54
C MET A 320 -18.44 5.20 8.80
N GLY A 321 -19.11 4.28 8.09
CA GLY A 321 -20.38 4.58 7.41
C GLY A 321 -21.44 5.11 8.38
N SER A 322 -21.57 4.48 9.56
CA SER A 322 -22.52 4.92 10.59
C SER A 322 -22.17 6.26 11.24
N LYS A 323 -20.89 6.63 11.31
CA LYS A 323 -20.46 7.93 11.88
C LYS A 323 -20.64 9.10 10.92
N ILE A 324 -20.54 8.86 9.62
CA ILE A 324 -20.74 9.91 8.60
C ILE A 324 -22.23 10.26 8.46
N THR A 325 -23.14 9.32 8.74
CA THR A 325 -24.60 9.52 8.65
C THR A 325 -25.25 10.02 9.94
N ALA A 326 -24.50 10.09 11.05
CA ALA A 326 -25.04 10.61 12.30
C ALA A 326 -25.29 12.13 12.16
N PRO A 327 -26.51 12.63 12.42
CA PRO A 327 -26.77 14.07 12.43
C PRO A 327 -25.84 14.72 13.45
N LYS A 328 -25.18 15.82 13.05
CA LYS A 328 -24.51 16.73 13.99
C LYS A 328 -25.57 17.27 14.94
N HIS A 329 -25.77 16.60 16.07
CA HIS A 329 -26.59 17.13 17.13
C HIS A 329 -25.83 18.26 17.81
N SER A 330 -26.31 19.47 17.50
CA SER A 330 -26.24 20.76 18.23
C SER A 330 -24.92 21.18 18.84
#